data_AF-A0AAU1TSF8-F1
#
_entry.id   AF-A0AAU1TSF8-F1
#
_cell.length_a   1.000
_cell.length_b   1.000
_cell.length_c   1.000
_cell.angle_alpha   90.00
_cell.angle_beta   90.00
_cell.angle_gamma   90.00
#
_symmetry.space_group_name_H-M   'P 1'
#
loop_
_entity.id
_entity.type
_entity.pdbx_description
1 polymer ?
#
loop_
_entity_poly.entity_id
_entity_poly.type
_entity_poly.pdbx_seq_one_letter_code
_entity_poly.pdbx_strand_id
1 'polypeptide(L)'
;MNTEKRAELLGQVVEYVQRHGLADLSLSPLAEEIGTTKRMLLYYFGSRGNLLARALAASRPDAHAMFDTVEDAADLRRSARALWKAITVGEQAGPIRILLQLLSLAATDPDEYGELARETVEVMIGPIADAVGRLGHPRKVARERATLLVSGLRGLCQDRLVTDDAARTDAAAFHLIESVVEPRR
;
A
#
# COMPACT_ATOMS: atom_id res chain seq x y z
N MET A 1 21.22 -9.12 -17.69
CA MET A 1 20.94 -7.95 -16.82
C MET A 1 21.33 -8.34 -15.41
N ASN A 2 22.15 -7.55 -14.70
CA ASN A 2 22.57 -7.89 -13.33
C ASN A 2 21.40 -7.69 -12.35
N THR A 3 20.74 -8.79 -11.98
CA THR A 3 19.58 -8.81 -11.10
C THR A 3 19.93 -8.36 -9.67
N GLU A 4 21.14 -8.67 -9.20
CA GLU A 4 21.62 -8.28 -7.87
C GLU A 4 21.78 -6.77 -7.77
N LYS A 5 22.42 -6.13 -8.76
CA LYS A 5 22.59 -4.67 -8.77
C LYS A 5 21.26 -3.94 -8.83
N ARG A 6 20.31 -4.50 -9.57
CA ARG A 6 18.96 -3.96 -9.69
C ARG A 6 18.19 -4.05 -8.37
N ALA A 7 18.34 -5.14 -7.63
CA ALA A 7 17.73 -5.31 -6.31
C ALA A 7 18.37 -4.38 -5.27
N GLU A 8 19.69 -4.23 -5.30
CA GLU A 8 20.44 -3.29 -4.45
C GLU A 8 19.97 -1.85 -4.65
N LEU A 9 19.91 -1.39 -5.91
CA LEU A 9 19.41 -0.05 -6.24
C LEU A 9 17.96 0.14 -5.81
N LEU A 10 17.12 -0.89 -5.96
CA LEU A 10 15.72 -0.81 -5.54
C LEU A 10 15.60 -0.63 -4.02
N GLY A 11 16.40 -1.36 -3.23
CA GLY A 11 16.44 -1.22 -1.77
C GLY A 11 16.85 0.19 -1.33
N GLN A 12 17.89 0.76 -1.97
CA GLN A 12 18.33 2.13 -1.69
C GLN A 12 17.27 3.17 -2.07
N VAL A 13 16.57 2.96 -3.19
CA VAL A 13 15.47 3.86 -3.59
C VAL A 13 14.32 3.79 -2.59
N VAL A 14 13.94 2.61 -2.13
CA VAL A 14 12.92 2.44 -1.09
C VAL A 14 13.28 3.24 0.15
N GLU A 15 14.54 3.11 0.61
CA GLU A 15 15.02 3.83 1.78
C GLU A 15 14.99 5.36 1.59
N TYR A 16 15.44 5.84 0.42
CA TYR A 16 15.36 7.26 0.06
C TYR A 16 13.92 7.77 0.10
N VAL A 17 12.97 7.06 -0.54
CA VAL A 17 11.57 7.51 -0.61
C VAL A 17 10.92 7.51 0.78
N GLN A 18 11.29 6.59 1.67
CA GLN A 18 10.80 6.58 3.04
C GLN A 18 11.29 7.80 3.86
N ARG A 19 12.50 8.30 3.58
CA ARG A 19 13.06 9.48 4.27
C ARG A 19 12.54 10.80 3.69
N HIS A 20 12.41 10.89 2.38
CA HIS A 20 12.16 12.17 1.68
C HIS A 20 10.74 12.32 1.09
N GLY A 21 9.96 11.24 0.97
CA GLY A 21 8.66 11.25 0.30
C GLY A 21 8.73 11.23 -1.24
N LEU A 22 7.56 11.21 -1.91
CA LEU A 22 7.46 11.20 -3.39
C LEU A 22 7.42 12.60 -4.01
N ALA A 23 6.86 13.59 -3.30
CA ALA A 23 6.68 14.95 -3.82
C ALA A 23 8.01 15.58 -4.25
N ASP A 24 9.08 15.32 -3.49
CA ASP A 24 10.44 15.83 -3.76
C ASP A 24 11.30 14.84 -4.59
N LEU A 25 10.72 13.75 -5.08
CA LEU A 25 11.47 12.70 -5.75
C LEU A 25 11.80 13.08 -7.19
N SER A 26 12.90 13.82 -7.35
CA SER A 26 13.61 13.96 -8.61
C SER A 26 14.65 12.83 -8.75
N LEU A 27 14.77 12.27 -9.96
CA LEU A 27 15.73 11.19 -10.23
C LEU A 27 17.20 11.63 -10.07
N SER A 28 17.50 12.92 -10.19
CA SER A 28 18.88 13.40 -10.06
C SER A 28 19.36 13.44 -8.60
N PRO A 29 18.66 14.08 -7.65
CA PRO A 29 19.01 14.01 -6.22
C PRO A 29 19.01 12.57 -5.67
N LEU A 30 18.01 11.77 -6.05
CA LEU A 30 17.95 10.35 -5.69
C LEU A 30 19.20 9.60 -6.16
N ALA A 31 19.60 9.80 -7.42
CA ALA A 31 20.76 9.12 -7.97
C ALA A 31 22.06 9.53 -7.27
N GLU A 32 22.22 10.82 -6.98
CA GLU A 32 23.39 11.35 -6.27
C GLU A 32 23.50 10.77 -4.86
N GLU A 33 22.38 10.74 -4.10
CA GLU A 33 22.37 10.24 -2.72
C GLU A 33 22.72 8.75 -2.65
N ILE A 34 22.21 7.94 -3.59
CA ILE A 34 22.47 6.49 -3.60
C ILE A 34 23.75 6.11 -4.40
N GLY A 35 24.54 7.10 -4.82
CA GLY A 35 25.83 6.87 -5.48
C GLY A 35 25.75 6.30 -6.90
N THR A 36 24.71 6.67 -7.66
CA THR A 36 24.50 6.27 -9.06
C THR A 36 24.24 7.48 -9.98
N THR A 37 23.76 7.25 -11.20
CA THR A 37 23.32 8.32 -12.10
C THR A 37 21.86 8.15 -12.51
N LYS A 38 21.17 9.25 -12.82
CA LYS A 38 19.80 9.22 -13.38
C LYS A 38 19.70 8.27 -14.58
N ARG A 39 20.71 8.26 -15.45
CA ARG A 39 20.79 7.36 -16.60
C ARG A 39 20.83 5.88 -16.18
N MET A 40 21.55 5.54 -15.13
CA MET A 40 21.59 4.16 -14.60
C MET A 40 20.25 3.76 -13.97
N LEU A 41 19.57 4.66 -13.27
CA LEU A 41 18.21 4.40 -12.78
C LEU A 41 17.25 4.14 -13.93
N LEU A 42 17.25 5.00 -14.96
CA LEU A 42 16.41 4.79 -16.14
C LEU A 42 16.80 3.53 -16.92
N TYR A 43 18.07 3.15 -16.94
CA TYR A 43 18.51 1.89 -17.55
C TYR A 43 17.91 0.65 -16.84
N TYR A 44 17.87 0.63 -15.50
CA TYR A 44 17.36 -0.52 -14.74
C TYR A 44 15.84 -0.55 -14.57
N PHE A 45 15.21 0.61 -14.57
CA PHE A 45 13.80 0.77 -14.23
C PHE A 45 12.94 1.33 -15.37
N GLY A 46 13.55 1.84 -16.45
CA GLY A 46 12.88 2.36 -17.64
C GLY A 46 12.34 3.78 -17.45
N SER A 47 11.52 4.01 -16.43
CA SER A 47 10.91 5.30 -16.13
C SER A 47 10.89 5.58 -14.63
N ARG A 48 10.65 6.85 -14.26
CA ARG A 48 10.38 7.24 -12.87
C ARG A 48 9.16 6.50 -12.32
N GLY A 49 8.06 6.45 -13.07
CA GLY A 49 6.86 5.71 -12.69
C GLY A 49 7.13 4.23 -12.40
N ASN A 50 7.91 3.56 -13.26
CA ASN A 50 8.29 2.16 -13.04
C ASN A 50 9.22 1.95 -11.85
N LEU A 51 10.10 2.91 -11.56
CA LEU A 51 10.94 2.84 -10.35
C LEU A 51 10.06 2.93 -9.10
N LEU A 52 9.13 3.88 -9.07
CA LEU A 52 8.18 4.07 -7.97
C LEU A 52 7.28 2.85 -7.80
N ALA A 53 6.81 2.27 -8.91
CA ALA A 53 6.03 1.05 -8.90
C ALA A 53 6.71 -0.06 -8.12
N ARG A 54 7.98 -0.26 -8.44
CA ARG A 54 8.78 -1.34 -7.87
C ARG A 54 9.13 -1.05 -6.42
N ALA A 55 9.37 0.21 -6.08
CA ALA A 55 9.64 0.60 -4.69
C ALA A 55 8.40 0.36 -3.81
N LEU A 56 7.21 0.74 -4.29
CA LEU A 56 5.94 0.48 -3.62
C LEU A 56 5.64 -1.01 -3.50
N ALA A 57 5.82 -1.77 -4.59
CA ALA A 57 5.62 -3.21 -4.58
C ALA A 57 6.55 -3.94 -3.59
N ALA A 58 7.80 -3.47 -3.44
CA ALA A 58 8.76 -4.01 -2.49
C ALA A 58 8.48 -3.62 -1.03
N SER A 59 7.70 -2.57 -0.81
CA SER A 59 7.52 -1.98 0.52
C SER A 59 6.11 -2.11 1.08
N ARG A 60 5.18 -2.78 0.39
CA ARG A 60 3.80 -2.96 0.85
C ARG A 60 3.67 -4.16 1.81
N PRO A 61 2.63 -4.21 2.65
CA PRO A 61 2.30 -5.43 3.40
C PRO A 61 2.03 -6.58 2.43
N ASP A 62 2.50 -7.78 2.77
CA ASP A 62 2.15 -8.99 2.04
C ASP A 62 0.70 -9.39 2.36
N ALA A 63 -0.24 -8.87 1.57
CA ALA A 63 -1.66 -9.14 1.74
C ALA A 63 -2.00 -10.63 1.65
N HIS A 64 -1.26 -11.41 0.84
CA HIS A 64 -1.44 -12.85 0.76
C HIS A 64 -1.04 -13.51 2.08
N ALA A 65 0.15 -13.21 2.60
CA ALA A 65 0.59 -13.73 3.89
C ALA A 65 -0.36 -13.36 5.05
N MET A 66 -1.03 -12.22 4.97
CA MET A 66 -1.96 -11.76 6.01
C MET A 66 -3.36 -12.37 5.91
N PHE A 67 -3.86 -12.63 4.69
CA PHE A 67 -5.26 -12.97 4.46
C PHE A 67 -5.48 -14.37 3.90
N ASP A 68 -4.50 -15.07 3.33
CA ASP A 68 -4.69 -16.41 2.75
C ASP A 68 -5.04 -17.47 3.80
N THR A 69 -4.57 -17.30 5.04
CA THR A 69 -4.85 -18.20 6.17
C THR A 69 -6.12 -17.87 6.95
N VAL A 70 -6.95 -16.95 6.46
CA VAL A 70 -8.24 -16.62 7.09
C VAL A 70 -9.24 -17.74 6.83
N GLU A 71 -9.69 -18.40 7.91
CA GLU A 71 -10.67 -19.49 7.88
C GLU A 71 -12.02 -19.08 8.48
N ASP A 72 -12.03 -18.13 9.41
CA ASP A 72 -13.24 -17.64 10.05
C ASP A 72 -13.31 -16.10 10.21
N ALA A 73 -14.42 -15.61 10.77
CA ALA A 73 -14.64 -14.19 11.03
C ALA A 73 -13.68 -13.62 12.09
N ALA A 74 -13.23 -14.44 13.05
CA ALA A 74 -12.27 -14.02 14.05
C ALA A 74 -10.88 -13.83 13.43
N ASP A 75 -10.48 -14.67 12.48
CA ASP A 75 -9.24 -14.54 11.72
C ASP A 75 -9.26 -13.28 10.87
N LEU A 76 -10.33 -13.06 10.12
CA LEU A 76 -10.50 -11.86 9.29
C LEU A 76 -10.34 -10.58 10.12
N ARG A 77 -10.96 -10.55 11.31
CA ARG A 77 -10.83 -9.45 12.26
C ARG A 77 -9.38 -9.26 12.72
N ARG A 78 -8.68 -10.34 13.07
CA ARG A 78 -7.28 -10.27 13.52
C ARG A 78 -6.36 -9.78 12.39
N SER A 79 -6.51 -10.30 11.18
CA SER A 79 -5.74 -9.88 10.00
C SER A 79 -5.99 -8.42 9.64
N ALA A 80 -7.24 -7.96 9.68
CA ALA A 80 -7.58 -6.56 9.42
C ALA A 80 -7.00 -5.60 10.48
N ARG A 81 -7.01 -6.00 11.77
CA ARG A 81 -6.36 -5.24 12.85
C ARG A 81 -4.84 -5.22 12.70
N ALA A 82 -4.24 -6.33 12.28
CA ALA A 82 -2.82 -6.41 11.98
C ALA A 82 -2.44 -5.47 10.82
N LEU A 83 -3.27 -5.42 9.77
CA LEU A 83 -3.09 -4.50 8.65
C LEU A 83 -3.13 -3.04 9.11
N TRP A 84 -4.11 -2.68 9.92
CA TRP A 84 -4.21 -1.33 10.49
C TRP A 84 -2.97 -0.95 11.32
N LYS A 85 -2.52 -1.85 12.20
CA LYS A 85 -1.31 -1.64 13.00
C LYS A 85 -0.07 -1.48 12.11
N ALA A 86 0.06 -2.32 11.08
CA ALA A 86 1.18 -2.27 10.15
C ALA A 86 1.28 -0.88 9.49
N ILE A 87 0.18 -0.37 8.93
CA ILE A 87 0.17 0.91 8.19
C ILE A 87 0.19 2.15 9.07
N THR A 88 0.07 2.04 10.40
CA THR A 88 0.03 3.21 11.29
C THR A 88 1.18 3.32 12.28
N VAL A 89 1.64 2.20 12.85
CA VAL A 89 2.67 2.19 13.90
C VAL A 89 3.85 1.27 13.51
N GLY A 90 3.63 0.36 12.55
CA GLY A 90 4.63 -0.60 12.11
C GLY A 90 5.54 -0.09 10.99
N GLU A 91 6.36 -1.01 10.48
CA GLU A 91 7.32 -0.80 9.37
C GLU A 91 6.68 -0.22 8.09
N GLN A 92 5.35 -0.27 7.98
CA GLN A 92 4.59 0.17 6.81
C GLN A 92 4.12 1.63 6.90
N ALA A 93 4.45 2.35 8.00
CA ALA A 93 4.12 3.77 8.17
C ALA A 93 4.86 4.70 7.19
N GLY A 94 6.05 4.31 6.71
CA GLY A 94 6.74 4.99 5.60
C GLY A 94 6.08 4.67 4.25
N PRO A 95 6.00 3.40 3.87
CA PRO A 95 5.39 2.96 2.60
C PRO A 95 3.96 3.44 2.35
N ILE A 96 3.12 3.56 3.39
CA ILE A 96 1.75 4.07 3.22
C ILE A 96 1.73 5.54 2.74
N ARG A 97 2.69 6.37 3.17
CA ARG A 97 2.80 7.78 2.72
C ARG A 97 3.14 7.85 1.23
N ILE A 98 3.95 6.90 0.75
CA ILE A 98 4.32 6.77 -0.65
C ILE A 98 3.07 6.38 -1.46
N LEU A 99 2.30 5.40 -0.97
CA LEU A 99 1.07 4.98 -1.63
C LEU A 99 0.06 6.13 -1.73
N LEU A 100 -0.15 6.88 -0.64
CA LEU A 100 -1.07 8.01 -0.64
C LEU A 100 -0.68 9.07 -1.68
N GLN A 101 0.60 9.40 -1.77
CA GLN A 101 1.11 10.34 -2.78
C GLN A 101 0.92 9.81 -4.21
N LEU A 102 1.19 8.53 -4.47
CA LEU A 102 0.92 7.91 -5.78
C LEU A 102 -0.56 8.03 -6.17
N LEU A 103 -1.47 7.72 -5.24
CA LEU A 103 -2.91 7.77 -5.52
C LEU A 103 -3.39 9.20 -5.78
N SER A 104 -2.82 10.20 -5.09
CA SER A 104 -3.07 11.60 -5.38
C SER A 104 -2.56 12.00 -6.76
N LEU A 105 -1.33 11.59 -7.13
CA LEU A 105 -0.76 11.87 -8.45
C LEU A 105 -1.56 11.21 -9.57
N ALA A 106 -1.98 9.96 -9.40
CA ALA A 106 -2.81 9.25 -10.39
C ALA A 106 -4.19 9.87 -10.60
N ALA A 107 -4.71 10.62 -9.61
CA ALA A 107 -5.95 11.36 -9.76
C ALA A 107 -5.79 12.64 -10.61
N THR A 108 -4.58 13.21 -10.67
CA THR A 108 -4.29 14.45 -11.44
C THR A 108 -3.56 14.19 -12.75
N ASP A 109 -2.82 13.08 -12.84
CA ASP A 109 -2.08 12.62 -14.01
C ASP A 109 -2.28 11.11 -14.19
N PRO A 110 -3.47 10.69 -14.65
CA PRO A 110 -3.81 9.28 -14.81
C PRO A 110 -3.03 8.61 -15.95
N ASP A 111 -2.51 9.37 -16.91
CA ASP A 111 -1.73 8.83 -18.03
C ASP A 111 -0.35 8.35 -17.56
N GLU A 112 0.30 9.09 -16.65
CA GLU A 112 1.60 8.68 -16.09
C GLU A 112 1.47 7.65 -14.95
N TYR A 113 0.49 7.78 -14.05
CA TYR A 113 0.44 7.00 -12.81
C TYR A 113 -0.77 6.06 -12.67
N GLY A 114 -1.76 6.14 -13.58
CA GLY A 114 -3.05 5.47 -13.40
C GLY A 114 -2.99 3.95 -13.40
N GLU A 115 -2.20 3.34 -14.29
CA GLU A 115 -2.04 1.88 -14.35
C GLU A 115 -1.39 1.36 -13.06
N LEU A 116 -0.32 1.99 -12.63
CA LEU A 116 0.39 1.63 -11.40
C LEU A 116 -0.51 1.77 -10.15
N ALA A 117 -1.24 2.88 -10.05
CA ALA A 117 -2.17 3.09 -8.95
C ALA A 117 -3.25 2.00 -8.90
N ARG A 118 -3.79 1.62 -10.07
CA ARG A 118 -4.79 0.55 -10.18
C ARG A 118 -4.23 -0.80 -9.74
N GLU A 119 -3.05 -1.17 -10.22
CA GLU A 119 -2.38 -2.43 -9.82
C GLU A 119 -2.13 -2.46 -8.31
N THR A 120 -1.62 -1.37 -7.74
CA THR A 120 -1.30 -1.31 -6.32
C THR A 120 -2.53 -1.46 -5.43
N VAL A 121 -3.66 -0.86 -5.83
CA VAL A 121 -4.95 -1.03 -5.14
C VAL A 121 -5.43 -2.47 -5.27
N GLU A 122 -5.38 -3.06 -6.47
CA GLU A 122 -5.92 -4.39 -6.70
C GLU A 122 -5.17 -5.51 -6.01
N VAL A 123 -3.84 -5.39 -5.86
CA VAL A 123 -3.06 -6.38 -5.10
C VAL A 123 -3.45 -6.41 -3.60
N MET A 124 -4.02 -5.33 -3.05
CA MET A 124 -4.57 -5.38 -1.70
C MET A 124 -6.02 -5.89 -1.69
N ILE A 125 -6.84 -5.51 -2.66
CA ILE A 125 -8.26 -5.90 -2.71
C ILE A 125 -8.43 -7.40 -2.96
N GLY A 126 -7.63 -7.98 -3.86
CA GLY A 126 -7.74 -9.39 -4.28
C GLY A 126 -7.71 -10.37 -3.09
N PRO A 127 -6.61 -10.43 -2.31
CA PRO A 127 -6.47 -11.40 -1.22
C PRO A 127 -7.55 -11.25 -0.13
N ILE A 128 -7.95 -10.01 0.16
CA ILE A 128 -9.00 -9.72 1.14
C ILE A 128 -10.37 -10.16 0.61
N ALA A 129 -10.66 -9.94 -0.67
CA ALA A 129 -11.89 -10.41 -1.29
C ALA A 129 -11.95 -11.95 -1.32
N ASP A 130 -10.83 -12.62 -1.57
CA ASP A 130 -10.77 -14.08 -1.54
C ASP A 130 -10.99 -14.61 -0.11
N ALA A 131 -10.41 -13.97 0.90
CA ALA A 131 -10.67 -14.29 2.31
C ALA A 131 -12.15 -14.12 2.67
N VAL A 132 -12.78 -13.00 2.33
CA VAL A 132 -14.21 -12.78 2.57
C VAL A 132 -15.07 -13.79 1.78
N GLY A 133 -14.65 -14.18 0.58
CA GLY A 133 -15.30 -15.20 -0.22
C GLY A 133 -15.27 -16.59 0.44
N ARG A 134 -14.15 -16.98 1.05
CA ARG A 134 -14.02 -18.24 1.82
C ARG A 134 -14.98 -18.31 3.02
N LEU A 135 -15.38 -17.16 3.57
CA LEU A 135 -16.40 -17.08 4.62
C LEU A 135 -17.85 -17.22 4.10
N GLY A 136 -18.04 -17.56 2.82
CA GLY A 136 -19.33 -17.85 2.22
C GLY A 136 -20.03 -16.65 1.58
N HIS A 137 -19.38 -15.49 1.48
CA HIS A 137 -19.97 -14.33 0.82
C HIS A 137 -19.91 -14.43 -0.72
N PRO A 138 -20.95 -13.97 -1.45
CA PRO A 138 -20.90 -13.87 -2.91
C PRO A 138 -19.73 -12.99 -3.37
N ARG A 139 -19.09 -13.35 -4.48
CA ARG A 139 -17.92 -12.64 -5.04
C ARG A 139 -18.09 -11.11 -5.11
N LYS A 140 -19.28 -10.63 -5.51
CA LYS A 140 -19.59 -9.18 -5.55
C LYS A 140 -19.50 -8.55 -4.16
N VAL A 141 -20.16 -9.15 -3.17
CA VAL A 141 -20.15 -8.69 -1.78
C VAL A 141 -18.74 -8.75 -1.19
N ALA A 142 -17.98 -9.80 -1.51
CA ALA A 142 -16.61 -9.94 -1.04
C ALA A 142 -15.70 -8.82 -1.56
N ARG A 143 -15.80 -8.46 -2.85
CA ARG A 143 -15.05 -7.33 -3.42
C ARG A 143 -15.48 -5.98 -2.83
N GLU A 144 -16.78 -5.76 -2.62
CA GLU A 144 -17.30 -4.54 -1.98
C GLU A 144 -16.77 -4.39 -0.55
N ARG A 145 -16.78 -5.47 0.25
CA ARG A 145 -16.25 -5.51 1.61
C ARG A 145 -14.73 -5.29 1.65
N ALA A 146 -13.99 -5.93 0.76
CA ALA A 146 -12.55 -5.70 0.61
C ALA A 146 -12.24 -4.25 0.24
N THR A 147 -13.01 -3.67 -0.69
CA THR A 147 -12.86 -2.27 -1.09
C THR A 147 -13.12 -1.32 0.08
N LEU A 148 -14.19 -1.57 0.85
CA LEU A 148 -14.54 -0.80 2.03
C LEU A 148 -13.43 -0.85 3.07
N LEU A 149 -12.87 -2.04 3.34
CA LEU A 149 -11.78 -2.20 4.29
C LEU A 149 -10.51 -1.48 3.83
N VAL A 150 -10.03 -1.76 2.62
CA VAL A 150 -8.76 -1.22 2.10
C VAL A 150 -8.84 0.31 1.97
N SER A 151 -9.89 0.81 1.33
CA SER A 151 -10.03 2.25 1.10
C SER A 151 -10.33 3.01 2.39
N GLY A 152 -11.14 2.43 3.29
CA GLY A 152 -11.47 3.04 4.56
C GLY A 152 -10.27 3.11 5.50
N LEU A 153 -9.51 2.01 5.68
CA LEU A 153 -8.29 2.03 6.50
C LEU A 153 -7.25 2.98 5.92
N ARG A 154 -7.08 3.03 4.59
CA ARG A 154 -6.18 4.00 3.95
C ARG A 154 -6.59 5.45 4.24
N GLY A 155 -7.88 5.77 4.12
CA GLY A 155 -8.40 7.10 4.42
C GLY A 155 -8.19 7.51 5.88
N LEU A 156 -8.43 6.59 6.81
CA LEU A 156 -8.19 6.81 8.25
C LEU A 156 -6.70 6.98 8.57
N CYS A 157 -5.82 6.27 7.86
CA CYS A 157 -4.38 6.46 7.98
C CYS A 157 -3.98 7.87 7.50
N GLN A 158 -4.50 8.32 6.37
CA GLN A 158 -4.27 9.68 5.87
C GLN A 158 -4.78 10.74 6.86
N ASP A 159 -5.97 10.55 7.44
CA ASP A 159 -6.52 11.42 8.47
C ASP A 159 -5.58 11.53 9.69
N ARG A 160 -5.11 10.40 10.21
CA ARG A 160 -4.13 10.36 11.32
C ARG A 160 -2.87 11.13 10.97
N LEU A 161 -2.32 10.93 9.76
CA LEU A 161 -1.09 11.59 9.33
C LEU A 161 -1.22 13.12 9.28
N VAL A 162 -2.43 13.63 9.05
CA VAL A 162 -2.70 15.06 8.96
C VAL A 162 -3.08 15.67 10.32
N THR A 163 -3.84 14.94 11.14
CA THR A 163 -4.43 15.46 12.38
C THR A 163 -3.66 15.07 13.65
N ASP A 164 -2.80 14.05 13.56
CA ASP A 164 -2.11 13.40 14.68
C ASP A 164 -3.06 12.80 15.75
N ASP A 165 -4.36 12.69 15.44
CA ASP A 165 -5.38 12.18 16.38
C ASP A 165 -5.45 10.65 16.33
N ALA A 166 -4.49 10.01 16.99
CA ALA A 166 -4.39 8.56 17.02
C ALA A 166 -5.64 7.91 17.64
N ALA A 167 -6.16 8.44 18.74
CA ALA A 167 -7.28 7.83 19.46
C ALA A 167 -8.56 7.78 18.61
N ARG A 168 -8.92 8.89 17.96
CA ARG A 168 -10.11 8.95 17.10
C ARG A 168 -9.99 8.03 15.90
N THR A 169 -8.84 8.01 15.23
CA THR A 169 -8.67 7.18 14.02
C THR A 169 -8.54 5.69 14.35
N ASP A 170 -8.02 5.30 15.52
CA ASP A 170 -8.03 3.90 15.99
C ASP A 170 -9.46 3.42 16.22
N ALA A 171 -10.26 4.21 16.94
CA ALA A 171 -11.66 3.89 17.19
C ALA A 171 -12.44 3.73 15.87
N ALA A 172 -12.27 4.66 14.94
CA ALA A 172 -12.91 4.60 13.62
C ALA A 172 -12.46 3.37 12.81
N ALA A 173 -11.17 3.02 12.84
CA ALA A 173 -10.64 1.83 12.15
C ALA A 173 -11.26 0.55 12.72
N PHE A 174 -11.40 0.46 14.04
CA PHE A 174 -12.04 -0.70 14.66
C PHE A 174 -13.52 -0.80 14.31
N HIS A 175 -14.27 0.31 14.31
CA HIS A 175 -15.66 0.30 13.83
C HIS A 175 -15.78 -0.14 12.37
N LEU A 176 -14.89 0.34 11.50
CA LEU A 176 -14.83 -0.08 10.11
C LEU A 176 -14.57 -1.59 9.98
N ILE A 177 -13.60 -2.11 10.71
CA ILE A 177 -13.25 -3.55 10.71
C ILE A 177 -14.45 -4.40 11.13
N GLU A 178 -15.14 -4.03 12.22
CA GLU A 178 -16.33 -4.77 12.66
C GLU A 178 -17.44 -4.75 11.60
N SER A 179 -17.65 -3.62 10.90
CA SER A 179 -18.65 -3.55 9.82
C SER A 179 -18.36 -4.47 8.62
N VAL A 180 -17.08 -4.78 8.40
CA VAL A 180 -16.61 -5.69 7.32
C VAL A 180 -16.66 -7.15 7.75
N VAL A 181 -16.42 -7.42 9.03
CA VAL A 181 -16.44 -8.78 9.59
C VAL A 181 -17.86 -9.26 9.87
N GLU A 182 -18.76 -8.36 10.29
CA GLU A 182 -20.15 -8.71 10.57
C GLU A 182 -21.01 -8.68 9.30
N PRO A 183 -21.84 -9.70 9.04
CA PRO A 183 -22.86 -9.60 8.00
C PRO A 183 -23.80 -8.44 8.36
N ARG A 184 -24.04 -7.53 7.40
CA ARG A 184 -25.15 -6.57 7.52
C ARG A 184 -26.41 -7.43 7.61
N ARG A 185 -27.09 -7.38 8.75
CA ARG A 185 -28.43 -7.95 8.92
C ARG A 185 -29.41 -7.30 7.95
#